data_AF-A0A358DU05-F1
#
_entry.id   AF-A0A358DU05-F1
#
_cell.length_a   1.000
_cell.length_b   1.000
_cell.length_c   1.000
_cell.angle_alpha   90.00
_cell.angle_beta   90.00
_cell.angle_gamma   90.00
#
_symmetry.space_group_name_H-M   'P 1'
#
loop_
_entity.id
_entity.type
_entity.pdbx_description
1 polymer ?
#
loop_
_entity_poly.entity_id
_entity_poly.type
_entity_poly.pdbx_seq_one_letter_code
_entity_poly.pdbx_strand_id
1 'polypeptide(L)'
;MLAGYAQVRSTGGDLPVNPITNEPVDKVFLNDQGHDLQQLFQKFLMGAIGFSQGTDDYLGSDVDGKGLKASNAVDSEKGYSPLAHAWDEAFGYFGAARNFNDYTDDEIASKGGREDWKGHHDTNGDGKIDLKTEVNWGHSINAAKRDRGSQDSAKTDYTKEAMDHFIAGRHLIQNAGETLTADEMTTLEGHRDTIVAAWEKAIAATGVHYINDCLADLAADTLPYADYAKHWGELKGFTLGLQFNPASPVTVENFIAFHNLLGEAPKLPGQDGFDTYATDLRAARDILAAAYGFDSANVEGW
;
A
#
# COMPACT_ATOMS: atom_id res chain seq x y z
N MET A 1 3.94 -7.94 23.22
CA MET A 1 3.72 -6.51 23.57
C MET A 1 2.24 -6.15 23.66
N LEU A 2 1.44 -6.26 22.59
CA LEU A 2 0.01 -5.85 22.60
C LEU A 2 -0.84 -6.56 23.67
N ALA A 3 -0.67 -7.88 23.83
CA ALA A 3 -1.43 -8.66 24.82
C ALA A 3 -1.11 -8.26 26.28
N GLY A 4 0.17 -7.99 26.58
CA GLY A 4 0.57 -7.50 27.90
C GLY A 4 0.02 -6.10 28.17
N TYR A 5 0.01 -5.24 27.16
CA TYR A 5 -0.55 -3.89 27.23
C TYR A 5 -2.07 -3.90 27.47
N ALA A 6 -2.81 -4.70 26.71
CA ALA A 6 -4.24 -4.91 26.89
C ALA A 6 -4.56 -5.52 28.27
N GLN A 7 -3.73 -6.44 28.74
CA GLN A 7 -3.88 -7.07 30.06
C GLN A 7 -3.72 -6.05 31.18
N VAL A 8 -2.66 -5.24 31.17
CA VAL A 8 -2.43 -4.17 32.18
C VAL A 8 -3.63 -3.22 32.27
N ARG A 9 -4.20 -2.82 31.13
CA ARG A 9 -5.42 -2.01 31.11
C ARG A 9 -6.63 -2.73 31.70
N SER A 10 -6.81 -4.00 31.37
CA SER A 10 -7.97 -4.80 31.84
C SER A 10 -7.94 -5.09 33.34
N THR A 11 -6.74 -5.07 33.95
CA THR A 11 -6.55 -5.39 35.38
C THR A 11 -6.38 -4.16 36.27
N GLY A 12 -6.53 -2.94 35.74
CA GLY A 12 -6.36 -1.70 36.51
C GLY A 12 -4.91 -1.43 36.92
N GLY A 13 -3.93 -1.90 36.14
CA GLY A 13 -2.52 -1.54 36.33
C GLY A 13 -2.22 -0.13 35.80
N ASP A 14 -1.01 0.37 36.08
CA ASP A 14 -0.60 1.70 35.66
C ASP A 14 -0.70 1.86 34.14
N LEU A 15 -1.52 2.82 33.71
CA LEU A 15 -1.67 3.14 32.30
C LEU A 15 -0.45 3.93 31.83
N PRO A 16 0.04 3.67 30.62
CA PRO A 16 1.11 4.47 30.06
C PRO A 16 0.63 5.89 29.85
N VAL A 17 1.57 6.81 29.99
CA VAL A 17 1.29 8.23 30.09
C VAL A 17 1.68 8.89 28.77
N ASN A 18 0.83 9.79 28.29
CA ASN A 18 1.15 10.64 27.16
C ASN A 18 2.34 11.54 27.55
N PRO A 19 3.48 11.46 26.85
CA PRO A 19 4.69 12.18 27.24
C PRO A 19 4.58 13.70 27.05
N ILE A 20 3.52 14.17 26.38
CA ILE A 20 3.23 15.60 26.17
C ILE A 20 2.39 16.16 27.30
N THR A 21 1.27 15.50 27.62
CA THR A 21 0.28 16.01 28.57
C THR A 21 0.49 15.49 29.99
N ASN A 22 1.31 14.44 30.16
CA ASN A 22 1.46 13.69 31.39
C ASN A 22 0.14 13.06 31.93
N GLU A 23 -0.83 12.86 31.03
CA GLU A 23 -2.11 12.19 31.32
C GLU A 23 -2.09 10.75 30.79
N PRO A 24 -2.88 9.82 31.36
CA PRO A 24 -3.01 8.47 30.83
C PRO A 24 -3.38 8.45 29.34
N VAL A 25 -2.71 7.61 28.56
CA VAL A 25 -3.07 7.37 27.16
C VAL A 25 -4.45 6.71 27.12
N ASP A 26 -5.42 7.32 26.45
CA ASP A 26 -6.80 6.84 26.38
C ASP A 26 -6.98 5.65 25.43
N LYS A 27 -6.20 5.57 24.35
CA LYS A 27 -6.25 4.51 23.32
C LYS A 27 -5.43 3.27 23.68
N VAL A 28 -6.06 2.08 23.71
CA VAL A 28 -5.41 0.80 24.12
C VAL A 28 -4.28 0.33 23.20
N PHE A 29 -4.26 0.79 21.97
CA PHE A 29 -3.25 0.42 20.96
C PHE A 29 -2.09 1.43 20.88
N LEU A 30 -2.15 2.54 21.61
CA LEU A 30 -1.11 3.56 21.65
C LEU A 30 -0.25 3.38 22.91
N ASN A 31 1.07 3.29 22.75
CA ASN A 31 2.04 3.19 23.85
C ASN A 31 2.82 4.49 24.09
N ASP A 32 3.55 4.58 25.21
CA ASP A 32 4.35 5.76 25.61
C ASP A 32 5.54 6.08 24.68
N GLN A 33 5.95 5.14 23.84
CA GLN A 33 6.98 5.34 22.80
C GLN A 33 6.41 5.98 21.53
N GLY A 34 5.10 6.26 21.46
CA GLY A 34 4.47 6.82 20.27
C GLY A 34 4.17 5.79 19.19
N HIS A 35 4.08 4.50 19.54
CA HIS A 35 3.58 3.48 18.62
C HIS A 35 2.07 3.39 18.68
N ASP A 36 1.41 3.66 17.55
CA ASP A 36 0.09 3.10 17.28
C ASP A 36 0.26 1.67 16.75
N LEU A 37 0.14 0.70 17.66
CA LEU A 37 0.34 -0.73 17.36
C LEU A 37 -0.77 -1.29 16.47
N GLN A 38 -1.95 -0.67 16.44
CA GLN A 38 -3.02 -1.06 15.52
C GLN A 38 -2.62 -0.70 14.09
N GLN A 39 -2.16 0.54 13.85
CA GLN A 39 -1.72 0.95 12.52
C GLN A 39 -0.49 0.17 12.08
N LEU A 40 0.53 0.05 12.93
CA LEU A 40 1.76 -0.65 12.57
C LEU A 40 1.48 -2.10 12.15
N PHE A 41 0.66 -2.83 12.92
CA PHE A 41 0.31 -4.21 12.61
C PHE A 41 -0.57 -4.31 11.37
N GLN A 42 -1.65 -3.52 11.30
CA GLN A 42 -2.60 -3.61 10.20
C GLN A 42 -1.98 -3.19 8.87
N LYS A 43 -1.31 -2.03 8.81
CA LYS A 43 -0.74 -1.50 7.57
C LYS A 43 0.41 -2.35 7.08
N PHE A 44 1.24 -2.87 7.98
CA PHE A 44 2.28 -3.80 7.60
C PHE A 44 1.72 -5.10 7.04
N LEU A 45 0.82 -5.79 7.75
CA LEU A 45 0.31 -7.08 7.26
C LEU A 45 -0.53 -6.95 5.99
N MET A 46 -1.44 -5.98 5.94
CA MET A 46 -2.25 -5.75 4.73
C MET A 46 -1.38 -5.30 3.56
N GLY A 47 -0.36 -4.47 3.81
CA GLY A 47 0.58 -4.03 2.80
C GLY A 47 1.44 -5.17 2.28
N ALA A 48 2.24 -5.77 3.17
CA ALA A 48 3.25 -6.76 2.88
C ALA A 48 2.68 -8.07 2.30
N ILE A 49 1.62 -8.62 2.89
CA ILE A 49 1.07 -9.91 2.40
C ILE A 49 0.48 -9.72 1.01
N GLY A 50 -0.34 -8.70 0.82
CA GLY A 50 -0.97 -8.47 -0.47
C GLY A 50 0.04 -8.15 -1.57
N PHE A 51 1.05 -7.34 -1.24
CA PHE A 51 2.11 -7.02 -2.18
C PHE A 51 2.98 -8.24 -2.50
N SER A 52 3.51 -8.93 -1.50
CA SER A 52 4.34 -10.14 -1.69
C SER A 52 3.60 -11.22 -2.48
N GLN A 53 2.37 -11.57 -2.10
CA GLN A 53 1.61 -12.59 -2.83
C GLN A 53 1.32 -12.13 -4.26
N GLY A 54 0.88 -10.88 -4.45
CA GLY A 54 0.52 -10.36 -5.75
C GLY A 54 1.71 -10.30 -6.70
N THR A 55 2.82 -9.68 -6.26
CA THR A 55 3.93 -9.29 -7.15
C THR A 55 5.08 -10.30 -7.21
N ASP A 56 5.37 -10.98 -6.09
CA ASP A 56 6.50 -11.90 -5.98
C ASP A 56 6.09 -13.36 -6.26
N ASP A 57 4.89 -13.78 -5.85
CA ASP A 57 4.40 -15.16 -6.07
C ASP A 57 3.58 -15.27 -7.37
N TYR A 58 2.43 -14.59 -7.47
CA TYR A 58 1.48 -14.81 -8.57
C TYR A 58 1.88 -14.14 -9.88
N LEU A 59 2.44 -12.93 -9.81
CA LEU A 59 3.09 -12.27 -10.94
C LEU A 59 4.56 -12.67 -11.08
N GLY A 60 5.09 -13.49 -10.17
CA GLY A 60 6.46 -13.97 -10.19
C GLY A 60 6.78 -14.86 -11.39
N SER A 61 8.07 -14.93 -11.72
CA SER A 61 8.60 -15.80 -12.78
C SER A 61 9.91 -16.49 -12.35
N ASP A 62 10.12 -16.64 -11.06
CA ASP A 62 11.33 -17.23 -10.46
C ASP A 62 11.21 -18.76 -10.32
N VAL A 63 10.04 -19.27 -9.95
CA VAL A 63 9.77 -20.71 -9.76
C VAL A 63 9.11 -21.34 -10.99
N ASP A 64 9.65 -22.48 -11.44
CA ASP A 64 9.09 -23.25 -12.57
C ASP A 64 7.68 -23.77 -12.26
N GLY A 65 6.76 -23.63 -13.22
CA GLY A 65 5.35 -24.03 -13.07
C GLY A 65 4.49 -23.15 -12.15
N LYS A 66 4.99 -22.01 -11.68
CA LYS A 66 4.26 -21.03 -10.84
C LYS A 66 4.19 -19.65 -11.49
N GLY A 67 3.26 -18.82 -11.02
CA GLY A 67 3.08 -17.45 -11.50
C GLY A 67 3.01 -17.39 -13.02
N LEU A 68 3.85 -16.56 -13.64
CA LEU A 68 3.92 -16.44 -15.10
C LEU A 68 4.49 -17.66 -15.82
N LYS A 69 5.18 -18.56 -15.09
CA LYS A 69 5.68 -19.84 -15.62
C LYS A 69 4.67 -20.98 -15.51
N ALA A 70 3.46 -20.72 -15.02
CA ALA A 70 2.40 -21.71 -15.00
C ALA A 70 1.90 -22.04 -16.42
N SER A 71 1.31 -23.23 -16.59
CA SER A 71 0.75 -23.67 -17.88
C SER A 71 -0.45 -22.81 -18.30
N ASN A 72 -0.57 -22.51 -19.60
CA ASN A 72 -1.78 -21.91 -20.16
C ASN A 72 -2.77 -22.95 -20.73
N ALA A 73 -2.48 -24.25 -20.61
CA ALA A 73 -3.44 -25.29 -20.94
C ALA A 73 -4.63 -25.24 -19.97
N VAL A 74 -5.85 -25.23 -20.51
CA VAL A 74 -7.07 -25.19 -19.69
C VAL A 74 -7.23 -26.50 -18.93
N ASP A 75 -7.35 -26.39 -17.61
CA ASP A 75 -7.70 -27.52 -16.76
C ASP A 75 -9.19 -27.85 -16.97
N SER A 76 -9.48 -29.06 -17.44
CA SER A 76 -10.84 -29.48 -17.80
C SER A 76 -11.78 -29.62 -16.60
N GLU A 77 -11.25 -29.79 -15.38
CA GLU A 77 -12.06 -29.87 -14.16
C GLU A 77 -12.38 -28.47 -13.62
N LYS A 78 -11.47 -27.50 -13.81
CA LYS A 78 -11.59 -26.14 -13.27
C LYS A 78 -12.17 -25.13 -14.25
N GLY A 79 -12.03 -25.37 -15.55
CA GLY A 79 -12.50 -24.47 -16.61
C GLY A 79 -11.61 -23.25 -16.86
N TYR A 80 -10.40 -23.20 -16.27
CA TYR A 80 -9.40 -22.16 -16.48
C TYR A 80 -7.99 -22.76 -16.51
N SER A 81 -7.03 -22.06 -17.11
CA SER A 81 -5.62 -22.46 -17.05
C SER A 81 -4.96 -22.04 -15.74
N PRO A 82 -3.94 -22.77 -15.25
CA PRO A 82 -3.14 -22.35 -14.11
C PRO A 82 -2.56 -20.93 -14.23
N LEU A 83 -2.10 -20.53 -15.43
CA LEU A 83 -1.61 -19.18 -15.69
C LEU A 83 -2.70 -18.12 -15.54
N ALA A 84 -3.88 -18.35 -16.12
CA ALA A 84 -5.01 -17.44 -15.97
C ALA A 84 -5.43 -17.31 -14.50
N HIS A 85 -5.42 -18.42 -13.76
CA HIS A 85 -5.73 -18.41 -12.33
C HIS A 85 -4.73 -17.59 -11.52
N ALA A 86 -3.43 -17.79 -11.73
CA ALA A 86 -2.39 -17.02 -11.04
C ALA A 86 -2.53 -15.52 -11.33
N TRP A 87 -2.79 -15.15 -12.58
CA TRP A 87 -3.03 -13.75 -12.96
C TRP A 87 -4.26 -13.15 -12.26
N ASP A 88 -5.36 -13.90 -12.20
CA ASP A 88 -6.60 -13.50 -11.53
C ASP A 88 -6.41 -13.41 -9.99
N GLU A 89 -5.58 -14.27 -9.40
CA GLU A 89 -5.21 -14.21 -7.98
C GLU A 89 -4.37 -12.98 -7.66
N ALA A 90 -3.38 -12.63 -8.49
CA ALA A 90 -2.62 -11.39 -8.35
C ALA A 90 -3.53 -10.14 -8.37
N PHE A 91 -4.49 -10.11 -9.30
CA PHE A 91 -5.49 -9.06 -9.36
C PHE A 91 -6.33 -8.99 -8.07
N GLY A 92 -6.74 -10.15 -7.53
CA GLY A 92 -7.44 -10.24 -6.26
C GLY A 92 -6.65 -9.63 -5.08
N TYR A 93 -5.33 -9.82 -5.04
CA TYR A 93 -4.47 -9.21 -4.02
C TYR A 93 -4.27 -7.70 -4.19
N PHE A 94 -4.36 -7.17 -5.40
CA PHE A 94 -4.43 -5.72 -5.63
C PHE A 94 -5.72 -5.12 -5.02
N GLY A 95 -6.78 -5.93 -5.04
CA GLY A 95 -8.01 -5.65 -4.31
C GLY A 95 -8.97 -4.71 -5.04
N ALA A 96 -8.87 -4.60 -6.35
CA ALA A 96 -9.79 -3.78 -7.15
C ALA A 96 -11.08 -4.54 -7.50
N ALA A 97 -12.19 -3.82 -7.62
CA ALA A 97 -13.42 -4.33 -8.21
C ALA A 97 -13.20 -4.69 -9.70
N ARG A 98 -13.97 -5.63 -10.25
CA ARG A 98 -13.79 -6.06 -11.65
C ARG A 98 -14.01 -4.93 -12.66
N ASN A 99 -14.90 -4.00 -12.33
CA ASN A 99 -15.21 -2.81 -13.12
C ASN A 99 -14.48 -1.57 -12.61
N PHE A 100 -13.26 -1.72 -12.07
CA PHE A 100 -12.48 -0.62 -11.46
C PHE A 100 -12.39 0.64 -12.33
N ASN A 101 -12.22 0.47 -13.64
CA ASN A 101 -12.13 1.58 -14.61
C ASN A 101 -13.44 2.38 -14.81
N ASP A 102 -14.57 1.90 -14.28
CA ASP A 102 -15.85 2.62 -14.30
C ASP A 102 -16.00 3.59 -13.10
N TYR A 103 -15.07 3.52 -12.14
CA TYR A 103 -15.02 4.41 -10.99
C TYR A 103 -14.07 5.58 -11.27
N THR A 104 -14.38 6.72 -10.65
CA THR A 104 -13.39 7.80 -10.46
C THR A 104 -12.51 7.51 -9.24
N ASP A 105 -11.32 8.11 -9.16
CA ASP A 105 -10.48 7.95 -7.96
C ASP A 105 -11.17 8.46 -6.68
N ASP A 106 -12.00 9.51 -6.78
CA ASP A 106 -12.84 9.99 -5.68
C ASP A 106 -13.80 8.92 -5.16
N GLU A 107 -14.38 8.12 -6.05
CA GLU A 107 -15.29 7.02 -5.72
C GLU A 107 -14.52 5.85 -5.11
N ILE A 108 -13.41 5.43 -5.72
CA ILE A 108 -12.55 4.36 -5.20
C ILE A 108 -12.05 4.71 -3.79
N ALA A 109 -11.58 5.94 -3.58
CA ALA A 109 -11.10 6.41 -2.27
C ALA A 109 -12.22 6.65 -1.25
N SER A 110 -13.49 6.53 -1.66
CA SER A 110 -14.68 6.90 -0.88
C SER A 110 -14.64 8.34 -0.36
N LYS A 111 -14.13 9.26 -1.19
CA LYS A 111 -13.98 10.69 -0.89
C LYS A 111 -14.88 11.61 -1.72
N GLY A 112 -15.58 11.09 -2.72
CA GLY A 112 -16.49 11.87 -3.56
C GLY A 112 -17.23 11.01 -4.58
N GLY A 113 -17.83 11.66 -5.57
CA GLY A 113 -18.54 11.01 -6.68
C GLY A 113 -19.96 10.52 -6.35
N ARG A 114 -20.44 9.53 -7.10
CA ARG A 114 -21.79 8.96 -6.96
C ARG A 114 -21.90 8.22 -5.62
N GLU A 115 -22.97 8.47 -4.86
CA GLU A 115 -23.12 7.94 -3.50
C GLU A 115 -23.09 6.40 -3.44
N ASP A 116 -23.68 5.73 -4.43
CA ASP A 116 -23.75 4.27 -4.57
C ASP A 116 -22.51 3.64 -5.23
N TRP A 117 -21.46 4.44 -5.46
CA TRP A 117 -20.16 4.01 -6.04
C TRP A 117 -18.98 4.21 -5.08
N LYS A 118 -19.20 4.72 -3.87
CA LYS A 118 -18.12 5.01 -2.91
C LYS A 118 -17.53 3.72 -2.35
N GLY A 119 -16.41 3.28 -2.94
CA GLY A 119 -15.69 2.06 -2.59
C GLY A 119 -16.29 0.78 -3.14
N HIS A 120 -17.57 0.77 -3.52
CA HIS A 120 -18.27 -0.39 -4.07
C HIS A 120 -19.48 0.02 -4.91
N HIS A 121 -19.96 -0.87 -5.78
CA HIS A 121 -21.18 -0.67 -6.57
C HIS A 121 -21.82 -2.00 -6.99
N ASP A 122 -23.13 -2.16 -6.74
CA ASP A 122 -23.94 -3.28 -7.24
C ASP A 122 -24.10 -3.14 -8.76
N THR A 123 -23.15 -3.74 -9.47
CA THR A 123 -22.98 -3.57 -10.90
C THR A 123 -23.95 -4.45 -11.68
N ASN A 124 -24.36 -5.57 -11.10
CA ASN A 124 -25.32 -6.50 -11.71
C ASN A 124 -26.79 -6.16 -11.40
N GLY A 125 -27.04 -5.28 -10.42
CA GLY A 125 -28.36 -4.77 -10.06
C GLY A 125 -29.26 -5.77 -9.31
N ASP A 126 -28.67 -6.78 -8.65
CA ASP A 126 -29.42 -7.80 -7.91
C ASP A 126 -29.81 -7.38 -6.47
N GLY A 127 -29.41 -6.17 -6.08
CA GLY A 127 -29.66 -5.58 -4.77
C GLY A 127 -28.67 -6.01 -3.69
N LYS A 128 -27.55 -6.66 -4.05
CA LYS A 128 -26.49 -7.09 -3.13
C LYS A 128 -25.12 -6.67 -3.66
N ILE A 129 -24.19 -6.47 -2.74
CA ILE A 129 -22.78 -6.24 -3.08
C ILE A 129 -22.02 -7.56 -3.02
N ASP A 130 -21.47 -7.99 -4.15
CA ASP A 130 -20.53 -9.11 -4.21
C ASP A 130 -19.13 -8.66 -3.77
N LEU A 131 -18.74 -9.06 -2.56
CA LEU A 131 -17.46 -8.72 -1.96
C LEU A 131 -16.24 -9.14 -2.80
N LYS A 132 -16.41 -10.08 -3.74
CA LYS A 132 -15.33 -10.58 -4.59
C LYS A 132 -15.14 -9.78 -5.87
N THR A 133 -16.17 -9.06 -6.32
CA THR A 133 -16.21 -8.52 -7.69
C THR A 133 -16.61 -7.05 -7.76
N GLU A 134 -17.27 -6.53 -6.73
CA GLU A 134 -17.92 -5.21 -6.74
C GLU A 134 -17.38 -4.25 -5.67
N VAL A 135 -16.32 -4.65 -4.95
CA VAL A 135 -15.74 -3.84 -3.87
C VAL A 135 -14.26 -3.61 -4.11
N ASN A 136 -13.83 -2.38 -3.86
CA ASN A 136 -12.43 -1.96 -3.81
C ASN A 136 -11.89 -2.10 -2.38
N TRP A 137 -10.67 -2.60 -2.26
CA TRP A 137 -10.01 -2.95 -1.01
C TRP A 137 -8.55 -2.50 -1.01
N GLY A 138 -8.01 -2.30 0.19
CA GLY A 138 -6.56 -2.29 0.43
C GLY A 138 -5.77 -1.39 -0.52
N HIS A 139 -4.94 -2.01 -1.38
CA HIS A 139 -4.00 -1.34 -2.26
C HIS A 139 -4.67 -0.53 -3.36
N SER A 140 -5.73 -1.04 -4.00
CA SER A 140 -6.51 -0.29 -4.99
C SER A 140 -7.04 1.05 -4.46
N ILE A 141 -7.51 1.07 -3.21
CA ILE A 141 -7.96 2.30 -2.53
C ILE A 141 -6.79 3.24 -2.26
N ASN A 142 -5.62 2.72 -1.88
CA ASN A 142 -4.46 3.56 -1.60
C ASN A 142 -3.89 4.20 -2.87
N ALA A 143 -3.88 3.47 -4.00
CA ALA A 143 -3.56 4.02 -5.32
C ALA A 143 -4.48 5.21 -5.64
N ALA A 144 -5.80 5.04 -5.54
CA ALA A 144 -6.76 6.12 -5.80
C ALA A 144 -6.56 7.33 -4.89
N LYS A 145 -6.24 7.12 -3.60
CA LYS A 145 -5.92 8.24 -2.70
C LYS A 145 -4.71 9.03 -3.16
N ARG A 146 -3.70 8.38 -3.74
CA ARG A 146 -2.48 9.03 -4.24
C ARG A 146 -2.71 9.72 -5.56
N ASP A 147 -3.50 9.12 -6.45
CA ASP A 147 -3.90 9.76 -7.71
C ASP A 147 -4.74 11.02 -7.46
N ARG A 148 -5.71 10.95 -6.54
CA ARG A 148 -6.45 12.15 -6.07
C ARG A 148 -5.55 13.23 -5.47
N GLY A 149 -4.55 12.82 -4.69
CA GLY A 149 -3.63 13.73 -4.02
C GLY A 149 -2.57 14.32 -4.95
N SER A 150 -2.43 13.79 -6.17
CA SER A 150 -1.44 14.27 -7.13
C SER A 150 -1.81 15.66 -7.65
N GLN A 151 -0.78 16.49 -7.81
CA GLN A 151 -0.90 17.88 -8.23
C GLN A 151 -1.26 17.97 -9.71
N ASP A 152 -2.01 19.00 -10.09
CA ASP A 152 -2.45 19.18 -11.50
C ASP A 152 -1.28 19.32 -12.48
N SER A 153 -0.14 19.84 -12.02
CA SER A 153 1.10 19.94 -12.81
C SER A 153 1.81 18.60 -13.01
N ALA A 154 1.44 17.57 -12.26
CA ALA A 154 2.13 16.28 -12.22
C ALA A 154 1.16 15.14 -11.87
N LYS A 155 0.04 15.02 -12.59
CA LYS A 155 -0.96 13.98 -12.28
C LYS A 155 -0.36 12.57 -12.36
N THR A 156 -0.71 11.75 -11.38
CA THR A 156 -0.50 10.30 -11.41
C THR A 156 -1.83 9.60 -11.68
N ASP A 157 -1.75 8.38 -12.20
CA ASP A 157 -2.92 7.53 -12.46
C ASP A 157 -2.56 6.06 -12.28
N TYR A 158 -2.07 5.72 -11.08
CA TYR A 158 -1.66 4.36 -10.71
C TYR A 158 -2.83 3.38 -10.71
N THR A 159 -4.04 3.85 -10.39
CA THR A 159 -5.28 3.06 -10.49
C THR A 159 -5.49 2.55 -11.92
N LYS A 160 -5.54 3.47 -12.89
CA LYS A 160 -5.75 3.12 -14.30
C LYS A 160 -4.57 2.36 -14.89
N GLU A 161 -3.34 2.79 -14.60
CA GLU A 161 -2.12 2.15 -15.11
C GLU A 161 -2.07 0.66 -14.73
N ALA A 162 -2.32 0.33 -13.46
CA ALA A 162 -2.36 -1.06 -13.02
C ALA A 162 -3.53 -1.82 -13.67
N MET A 163 -4.74 -1.25 -13.67
CA MET A 163 -5.94 -1.94 -14.16
C MET A 163 -5.90 -2.22 -15.66
N ASP A 164 -5.48 -1.25 -16.47
CA ASP A 164 -5.37 -1.42 -17.91
C ASP A 164 -4.41 -2.56 -18.26
N HIS A 165 -3.30 -2.69 -17.52
CA HIS A 165 -2.33 -3.77 -17.72
C HIS A 165 -2.82 -5.12 -17.17
N PHE A 166 -3.56 -5.16 -16.07
CA PHE A 166 -4.24 -6.39 -15.61
C PHE A 166 -5.22 -6.91 -16.67
N ILE A 167 -6.05 -6.02 -17.25
CA ILE A 167 -6.99 -6.37 -18.31
C ILE A 167 -6.25 -6.84 -19.57
N ALA A 168 -5.23 -6.09 -20.00
CA ALA A 168 -4.47 -6.40 -21.22
C ALA A 168 -3.72 -7.74 -21.10
N GLY A 169 -3.05 -7.99 -19.98
CA GLY A 169 -2.37 -9.27 -19.73
C GLY A 169 -3.37 -10.43 -19.64
N ARG A 170 -4.52 -10.25 -18.98
CA ARG A 170 -5.56 -11.29 -18.92
C ARG A 170 -6.15 -11.58 -20.29
N HIS A 171 -6.32 -10.56 -21.13
CA HIS A 171 -6.75 -10.69 -22.52
C HIS A 171 -5.72 -11.45 -23.36
N LEU A 172 -4.43 -11.15 -23.20
CA LEU A 172 -3.35 -11.88 -23.87
C LEU A 172 -3.39 -13.36 -23.49
N ILE A 173 -3.42 -13.70 -22.19
CA ILE A 173 -3.49 -15.08 -21.70
C ILE A 173 -4.69 -15.83 -22.29
N GLN A 174 -5.86 -15.16 -22.37
CA GLN A 174 -7.09 -15.76 -22.88
C GLN A 174 -7.04 -16.10 -24.38
N ASN A 175 -6.31 -15.30 -25.17
CA ASN A 175 -6.26 -15.43 -26.62
C ASN A 175 -5.00 -16.18 -27.12
N ALA A 176 -4.03 -16.42 -26.24
CA ALA A 176 -2.90 -17.29 -26.51
C ALA A 176 -3.32 -18.76 -26.62
N GLY A 177 -2.45 -19.59 -27.20
CA GLY A 177 -2.59 -21.04 -27.18
C GLY A 177 -2.33 -21.65 -25.79
N GLU A 178 -2.34 -22.99 -25.69
CA GLU A 178 -2.01 -23.72 -24.46
C GLU A 178 -0.59 -23.42 -23.94
N THR A 179 0.27 -22.92 -24.81
CA THR A 179 1.59 -22.39 -24.50
C THR A 179 1.74 -21.01 -25.16
N LEU A 180 2.17 -20.02 -24.38
CA LEU A 180 2.51 -18.71 -24.92
C LEU A 180 3.78 -18.82 -25.77
N THR A 181 3.80 -18.12 -26.90
CA THR A 181 5.02 -17.88 -27.68
C THR A 181 6.00 -17.00 -26.89
N ALA A 182 7.26 -16.95 -27.33
CA ALA A 182 8.27 -16.10 -26.69
C ALA A 182 7.86 -14.61 -26.70
N ASP A 183 7.31 -14.12 -27.82
CA ASP A 183 6.88 -12.72 -27.96
C ASP A 183 5.66 -12.40 -27.07
N GLU A 184 4.71 -13.33 -26.96
CA GLU A 184 3.56 -13.21 -26.04
C GLU A 184 4.03 -13.19 -24.58
N MET A 185 4.98 -14.05 -24.21
CA MET A 185 5.55 -14.07 -22.86
C MET A 185 6.26 -12.75 -22.54
N THR A 186 7.12 -12.24 -23.44
CA THR A 186 7.76 -10.93 -23.26
C THR A 186 6.74 -9.81 -23.12
N THR A 187 5.63 -9.86 -23.86
CA THR A 187 4.55 -8.88 -23.74
C THR A 187 3.83 -9.00 -22.38
N LEU A 188 3.55 -10.23 -21.92
CA LEU A 188 2.94 -10.48 -20.62
C LEU A 188 3.83 -10.00 -19.45
N GLU A 189 5.14 -10.24 -19.55
CA GLU A 189 6.13 -9.74 -18.60
C GLU A 189 6.18 -8.20 -18.58
N GLY A 190 6.03 -7.55 -19.74
CA GLY A 190 5.89 -6.09 -19.79
C GLY A 190 4.63 -5.57 -19.09
N HIS A 191 3.51 -6.31 -19.19
CA HIS A 191 2.30 -5.98 -18.43
C HIS A 191 2.51 -6.14 -16.92
N ARG A 192 3.12 -7.26 -16.50
CA ARG A 192 3.53 -7.50 -15.12
C ARG A 192 4.38 -6.34 -14.58
N ASP A 193 5.43 -5.95 -15.28
CA ASP A 193 6.37 -4.92 -14.81
C ASP A 193 5.68 -3.58 -14.58
N THR A 194 4.73 -3.23 -15.45
CA THR A 194 3.93 -2.01 -15.31
C THR A 194 3.00 -2.07 -14.10
N ILE A 195 2.31 -3.21 -13.90
CA ILE A 195 1.44 -3.44 -12.73
C ILE A 195 2.24 -3.31 -11.43
N VAL A 196 3.36 -4.02 -11.34
CA VAL A 196 4.21 -4.04 -10.13
C VAL A 196 4.75 -2.63 -9.86
N ALA A 197 5.19 -1.92 -10.90
CA ALA A 197 5.69 -0.55 -10.75
C ALA A 197 4.61 0.44 -10.28
N ALA A 198 3.40 0.40 -10.86
CA ALA A 198 2.29 1.25 -10.44
C ALA A 198 1.87 0.96 -8.99
N TRP A 199 1.77 -0.31 -8.64
CA TRP A 199 1.42 -0.76 -7.29
C TRP A 199 2.47 -0.33 -6.26
N GLU A 200 3.75 -0.55 -6.53
CA GLU A 200 4.82 -0.16 -5.61
C GLU A 200 4.91 1.36 -5.47
N LYS A 201 4.77 2.12 -6.57
CA LYS A 201 4.70 3.59 -6.53
C LYS A 201 3.53 4.09 -5.69
N ALA A 202 2.37 3.44 -5.75
CA ALA A 202 1.24 3.80 -4.88
C ALA A 202 1.55 3.59 -3.39
N ILE A 203 2.25 2.50 -3.02
CA ILE A 203 2.70 2.25 -1.65
C ILE A 203 3.74 3.30 -1.23
N ALA A 204 4.74 3.58 -2.08
CA ALA A 204 5.79 4.54 -1.79
C ALA A 204 5.27 5.97 -1.69
N ALA A 205 4.36 6.39 -2.57
CA ALA A 205 3.66 7.68 -2.49
C ALA A 205 2.80 7.79 -1.22
N THR A 206 2.22 6.67 -0.76
CA THR A 206 1.54 6.61 0.54
C THR A 206 2.53 6.80 1.70
N GLY A 207 3.75 6.27 1.59
CA GLY A 207 4.85 6.57 2.51
C GLY A 207 5.20 8.06 2.53
N VAL A 208 5.35 8.70 1.35
CA VAL A 208 5.61 10.15 1.24
C VAL A 208 4.51 10.97 1.91
N HIS A 209 3.25 10.64 1.66
CA HIS A 209 2.08 11.25 2.32
C HIS A 209 2.20 11.22 3.85
N TYR A 210 2.47 10.05 4.43
CA TYR A 210 2.57 9.95 5.89
C TYR A 210 3.84 10.58 6.47
N ILE A 211 4.90 10.77 5.67
CA ILE A 211 6.02 11.62 6.07
C ILE A 211 5.55 13.08 6.16
N ASN A 212 4.79 13.56 5.18
CA ASN A 212 4.26 14.92 5.18
C ASN A 212 3.29 15.15 6.35
N ASP A 213 2.42 14.17 6.66
CA ASP A 213 1.55 14.23 7.84
C ASP A 213 2.37 14.28 9.14
N CYS A 214 3.38 13.43 9.30
CA CYS A 214 4.29 13.48 10.46
C CYS A 214 4.98 14.85 10.59
N LEU A 215 5.41 15.44 9.46
CA LEU A 215 6.04 16.76 9.44
C LEU A 215 5.05 17.86 9.84
N ALA A 216 3.79 17.75 9.43
CA ALA A 216 2.73 18.67 9.84
C ALA A 216 2.44 18.55 11.35
N ASP A 217 2.40 17.33 11.90
CA ASP A 217 2.22 17.11 13.34
C ASP A 217 3.35 17.71 14.17
N LEU A 218 4.61 17.53 13.72
CA LEU A 218 5.79 18.11 14.37
C LEU A 218 5.81 19.64 14.33
N ALA A 219 5.14 20.25 13.34
CA ALA A 219 5.05 21.70 13.19
C ALA A 219 3.91 22.33 14.00
N ALA A 220 3.04 21.53 14.62
CA ALA A 220 1.95 22.04 15.45
C ALA A 220 2.47 22.67 16.76
N ASP A 221 1.78 23.71 17.25
CA ASP A 221 2.12 24.39 18.53
C ASP A 221 2.19 23.42 19.71
N THR A 222 1.40 22.36 19.66
CA THR A 222 1.44 21.25 20.61
C THR A 222 1.32 19.96 19.80
N LEU A 223 2.29 19.07 19.97
CA LEU A 223 2.34 17.81 19.25
C LEU A 223 1.03 17.01 19.46
N PRO A 224 0.26 16.72 18.40
CA PRO A 224 -0.95 15.92 18.48
C PRO A 224 -0.56 14.44 18.62
N TYR A 225 -0.14 14.04 19.82
CA TYR A 225 0.52 12.76 20.07
C TYR A 225 -0.15 11.54 19.43
N ALA A 226 -1.48 11.45 19.52
CA ALA A 226 -2.21 10.31 18.98
C ALA A 226 -2.25 10.29 17.44
N ASP A 227 -2.31 11.45 16.79
CA ASP A 227 -2.29 11.54 15.33
C ASP A 227 -0.87 11.34 14.81
N TYR A 228 0.13 11.93 15.47
CA TYR A 228 1.54 11.70 15.16
C TYR A 228 1.96 10.23 15.25
N ALA A 229 1.57 9.56 16.34
CA ALA A 229 1.82 8.12 16.50
C ALA A 229 1.11 7.27 15.44
N LYS A 230 -0.11 7.68 15.04
CA LYS A 230 -0.88 7.04 13.99
C LYS A 230 -0.19 7.22 12.63
N HIS A 231 0.14 8.44 12.23
CA HIS A 231 0.79 8.73 10.96
C HIS A 231 2.14 8.04 10.85
N TRP A 232 2.96 8.06 11.92
CA TRP A 232 4.21 7.31 11.95
C TRP A 232 3.99 5.79 11.84
N GLY A 233 2.98 5.26 12.52
CA GLY A 233 2.62 3.84 12.43
C GLY A 233 2.16 3.42 11.04
N GLU A 234 1.37 4.26 10.36
CA GLU A 234 0.95 4.04 8.97
C GLU A 234 2.15 4.14 8.01
N LEU A 235 3.00 5.17 8.16
CA LEU A 235 4.26 5.33 7.42
C LEU A 235 5.13 4.08 7.53
N LYS A 236 5.51 3.69 8.75
CA LYS A 236 6.40 2.57 8.99
C LYS A 236 5.79 1.26 8.49
N GLY A 237 4.50 1.05 8.75
CA GLY A 237 3.80 -0.15 8.33
C GLY A 237 3.76 -0.34 6.81
N PHE A 238 3.35 0.69 6.06
CA PHE A 238 3.33 0.61 4.59
C PHE A 238 4.72 0.44 3.98
N THR A 239 5.68 1.24 4.43
CA THR A 239 7.01 1.28 3.80
C THR A 239 7.85 0.05 4.11
N LEU A 240 7.64 -0.62 5.24
CA LEU A 240 8.23 -1.94 5.49
C LEU A 240 7.76 -2.99 4.46
N GLY A 241 6.60 -2.81 3.82
CA GLY A 241 6.12 -3.70 2.77
C GLY A 241 6.96 -3.67 1.49
N LEU A 242 7.72 -2.58 1.24
CA LEU A 242 8.50 -2.41 0.00
C LEU A 242 9.63 -3.44 -0.16
N GLN A 243 10.07 -4.09 0.93
CA GLN A 243 11.10 -5.13 0.88
C GLN A 243 10.68 -6.40 0.13
N PHE A 244 9.38 -6.57 -0.16
CA PHE A 244 8.83 -7.76 -0.78
C PHE A 244 8.68 -7.67 -2.31
N ASN A 245 9.27 -6.66 -2.95
CA ASN A 245 9.47 -6.65 -4.40
C ASN A 245 10.96 -6.88 -4.73
N PRO A 246 11.34 -8.03 -5.31
CA PRO A 246 12.72 -8.28 -5.71
C PRO A 246 13.21 -7.34 -6.82
N ALA A 247 12.30 -6.71 -7.56
CA ALA A 247 12.58 -5.74 -8.60
C ALA A 247 12.40 -4.27 -8.13
N SER A 248 12.32 -4.03 -6.82
CA SER A 248 12.16 -2.68 -6.28
C SER A 248 13.27 -1.73 -6.77
N PRO A 249 12.95 -0.48 -7.16
CA PRO A 249 13.96 0.51 -7.47
C PRO A 249 14.68 1.03 -6.21
N VAL A 250 14.17 0.74 -5.01
CA VAL A 250 14.83 1.09 -3.75
C VAL A 250 15.92 0.06 -3.47
N THR A 251 17.18 0.47 -3.55
CA THR A 251 18.29 -0.41 -3.21
C THR A 251 18.25 -0.81 -1.73
N VAL A 252 18.84 -1.97 -1.39
CA VAL A 252 18.95 -2.43 0.00
C VAL A 252 19.60 -1.36 0.90
N GLU A 253 20.63 -0.68 0.40
CA GLU A 253 21.30 0.42 1.10
C GLU A 253 20.34 1.57 1.39
N ASN A 254 19.58 2.02 0.37
CA ASN A 254 18.61 3.10 0.52
C ASN A 254 17.43 2.70 1.42
N PHE A 255 16.99 1.43 1.37
CA PHE A 255 15.94 0.91 2.25
C PHE A 255 16.37 0.93 3.72
N ILE A 256 17.61 0.51 4.01
CA ILE A 256 18.20 0.58 5.35
C ILE A 256 18.35 2.03 5.79
N ALA A 257 18.90 2.90 4.93
CA ALA A 257 19.05 4.32 5.25
C ALA A 257 17.70 4.98 5.55
N PHE A 258 16.69 4.74 4.71
CA PHE A 258 15.32 5.20 4.90
C PHE A 258 14.76 4.79 6.26
N HIS A 259 14.84 3.50 6.62
CA HIS A 259 14.28 3.03 7.89
C HIS A 259 15.11 3.43 9.12
N ASN A 260 16.41 3.68 8.97
CA ASN A 260 17.24 4.25 10.03
C ASN A 260 16.82 5.70 10.34
N LEU A 261 16.52 6.49 9.30
CA LEU A 261 16.02 7.86 9.46
C LEU A 261 14.64 7.88 10.13
N LEU A 262 13.75 6.94 9.79
CA LEU A 262 12.47 6.80 10.49
C LEU A 262 12.62 6.31 11.94
N GLY A 263 13.63 5.50 12.22
CA GLY A 263 13.83 4.84 13.51
C GLY A 263 12.89 3.66 13.75
N GLU A 264 13.02 3.06 14.94
CA GLU A 264 12.12 2.00 15.44
C GLU A 264 10.87 2.55 16.13
N ALA A 265 10.88 3.84 16.47
CA ALA A 265 9.80 4.62 17.08
C ALA A 265 9.90 6.08 16.59
N PRO A 266 8.81 6.87 16.55
CA PRO A 266 8.91 8.30 16.29
C PRO A 266 9.68 8.98 17.43
N LYS A 267 10.42 10.05 17.11
CA LYS A 267 11.03 10.88 18.16
C LYS A 267 9.96 11.72 18.84
N LEU A 268 10.05 11.80 20.17
CA LEU A 268 9.13 12.56 21.03
C LEU A 268 9.85 13.70 21.76
N PRO A 269 9.14 14.77 22.16
CA PRO A 269 9.71 15.89 22.89
C PRO A 269 10.51 15.46 24.12
N GLY A 270 11.69 16.06 24.30
CA GLY A 270 12.60 15.73 25.39
C GLY A 270 13.49 14.50 25.13
N GLN A 271 13.32 13.79 24.00
CA GLN A 271 14.24 12.73 23.59
C GLN A 271 15.38 13.29 22.73
N ASP A 272 16.56 12.66 22.85
CA ASP A 272 17.69 12.94 21.97
C ASP A 272 17.34 12.74 20.49
N GLY A 273 17.62 13.77 19.69
CA GLY A 273 17.36 13.82 18.26
C GLY A 273 15.96 14.30 17.88
N PHE A 274 15.09 14.64 18.83
CA PHE A 274 13.76 15.20 18.52
C PHE A 274 13.85 16.47 17.67
N ASP A 275 14.69 17.42 18.08
CA ASP A 275 14.83 18.72 17.41
C ASP A 275 15.33 18.61 15.96
N THR A 276 16.00 17.50 15.61
CA THR A 276 16.50 17.23 14.25
C THR A 276 15.62 16.29 13.46
N TYR A 277 14.61 15.65 14.08
CA TYR A 277 13.86 14.56 13.47
C TYR A 277 13.07 14.98 12.22
N ALA A 278 12.57 16.22 12.17
CA ALA A 278 11.95 16.74 10.96
C ALA A 278 12.93 16.78 9.76
N THR A 279 14.23 16.95 10.00
CA THR A 279 15.26 16.85 8.96
C THR A 279 15.43 15.40 8.50
N ASP A 280 15.46 14.46 9.43
CA ASP A 280 15.57 13.03 9.12
C ASP A 280 14.38 12.53 8.29
N LEU A 281 13.16 12.96 8.64
CA LEU A 281 11.96 12.65 7.87
C LEU A 281 12.02 13.22 6.44
N ARG A 282 12.52 14.45 6.25
CA ARG A 282 12.72 15.02 4.90
C ARG A 282 13.75 14.24 4.11
N ALA A 283 14.86 13.86 4.72
CA ALA A 283 15.87 13.01 4.07
C ALA A 283 15.28 11.63 3.68
N ALA A 284 14.44 11.04 4.52
CA ALA A 284 13.75 9.79 4.22
C ALA A 284 12.78 9.95 3.03
N ARG A 285 12.05 11.07 2.97
CA ARG A 285 11.18 11.42 1.85
C ARG A 285 11.96 11.56 0.55
N ASP A 286 13.12 12.22 0.60
CA ASP A 286 13.98 12.44 -0.57
C ASP A 286 14.53 11.13 -1.14
N ILE A 287 14.80 10.13 -0.29
CA ILE A 287 15.20 8.78 -0.73
C ILE A 287 14.09 8.13 -1.57
N LEU A 288 12.85 8.14 -1.09
CA LEU A 288 11.72 7.57 -1.84
C LEU A 288 11.47 8.37 -3.12
N ALA A 289 11.46 9.71 -3.04
CA ALA A 289 11.27 10.57 -4.20
C ALA A 289 12.30 10.27 -5.31
N ALA A 290 13.58 10.15 -4.94
CA ALA A 290 14.64 9.84 -5.89
C ALA A 290 14.52 8.43 -6.48
N ALA A 291 14.25 7.42 -5.65
CA ALA A 291 14.15 6.03 -6.10
C ALA A 291 13.01 5.80 -7.10
N TYR A 292 11.85 6.44 -6.88
CA TYR A 292 10.67 6.28 -7.73
C TYR A 292 10.52 7.36 -8.81
N GLY A 293 11.40 8.37 -8.81
CA GLY A 293 11.34 9.48 -9.76
C GLY A 293 10.08 10.33 -9.60
N PHE A 294 9.62 10.54 -8.36
CA PHE A 294 8.42 11.32 -8.11
C PHE A 294 8.65 12.80 -8.40
N ASP A 295 7.63 13.44 -9.02
CA ASP A 295 7.64 14.88 -9.25
C ASP A 295 7.64 15.64 -7.91
N SER A 296 8.44 16.70 -7.82
CA SER A 296 8.58 17.48 -6.59
C SER A 296 7.26 18.08 -6.11
N ALA A 297 6.37 18.48 -7.02
CA ALA A 297 5.06 19.02 -6.64
C ALA A 297 4.21 17.98 -5.92
N ASN A 298 4.25 16.72 -6.38
CA ASN A 298 3.59 15.62 -5.69
C ASN A 298 4.25 15.28 -4.36
N VAL A 299 5.58 15.26 -4.31
CA VAL A 299 6.32 14.98 -3.07
C VAL A 299 5.98 15.98 -1.96
N GLU A 300 5.77 17.24 -2.32
CA GLU A 300 5.36 18.29 -1.38
C GLU A 300 3.85 18.28 -1.09
N GLY A 301 3.02 17.93 -2.07
CA GLY A 301 1.56 18.06 -1.99
C GLY A 301 0.80 16.82 -1.53
N TRP A 302 1.43 15.63 -1.54
CA TRP A 302 0.81 14.39 -1.08
C TRP A 302 0.60 14.32 0.42
#